data_AF-A0A1H0FNE0-F1
#
_entry.id   AF-A0A1H0FNE0-F1
#
_cell.length_a   1.000
_cell.length_b   1.000
_cell.length_c   1.000
_cell.angle_alpha   90.00
_cell.angle_beta   90.00
_cell.angle_gamma   90.00
#
_symmetry.space_group_name_H-M   'P 1'
#
loop_
_entity.id
_entity.type
_entity.pdbx_description
1 polymer ?
#
loop_
_entity_poly.entity_id
_entity_poly.type
_entity_poly.pdbx_seq_one_letter_code
_entity_poly.pdbx_strand_id
1 'polypeptide(L)'
;MAHANDWENPGLPHRHRLPARAYFFGYDSPEAAATRDRARSRGFTDLSGLWFFRLFDSPRRVHAEHLALPHPEWGRVWDSHGSVLRV
;
A
#
# COMPACT_ATOMS: atom_id res chain seq x y z
N MET A 1 -16.52 23.95 -9.91
CA MET A 1 -17.28 22.99 -9.07
C MET A 1 -16.26 22.09 -8.39
N ALA A 2 -16.27 21.99 -7.06
CA ALA A 2 -15.44 21.00 -6.37
C ALA A 2 -16.07 19.62 -6.63
N HIS A 3 -15.34 18.72 -7.26
CA HIS A 3 -15.76 17.33 -7.35
C HIS A 3 -15.80 16.75 -5.92
N ALA A 4 -16.93 16.19 -5.51
CA ALA A 4 -17.06 15.56 -4.18
C ALA A 4 -16.18 14.30 -4.05
N ASN A 5 -15.89 13.66 -5.18
CA ASN A 5 -15.11 12.43 -5.28
C ASN A 5 -13.78 12.68 -6.01
N ASP A 6 -12.66 12.37 -5.36
CA ASP A 6 -11.33 12.59 -5.97
C ASP A 6 -11.12 11.75 -7.24
N TRP A 7 -11.70 10.54 -7.30
CA TRP A 7 -11.54 9.63 -8.44
C TRP A 7 -12.26 10.10 -9.71
N GLU A 8 -13.13 11.10 -9.61
CA GLU A 8 -13.82 11.73 -10.76
C GLU A 8 -13.17 13.07 -11.15
N ASN A 9 -12.08 13.45 -10.48
CA ASN A 9 -11.40 14.74 -10.66
C ASN A 9 -10.01 14.56 -11.32
N PRO A 10 -9.89 14.73 -12.64
CA PRO A 10 -8.60 14.60 -13.32
C PRO A 10 -7.55 15.65 -12.89
N GLY A 11 -7.98 16.77 -12.31
CA GLY A 11 -7.09 17.80 -11.76
C GLY A 11 -6.47 17.43 -10.40
N LEU A 12 -6.91 16.33 -9.78
CA LEU A 12 -6.42 15.87 -8.49
C LEU A 12 -5.95 14.40 -8.57
N PRO A 13 -4.79 14.14 -9.20
CA PRO A 13 -4.32 12.77 -9.43
C PRO A 13 -3.82 12.05 -8.18
N HIS A 14 -3.55 12.77 -7.08
CA HIS A 14 -3.13 12.19 -5.81
C HIS A 14 -3.30 13.20 -4.66
N ARG A 15 -3.40 12.69 -3.43
CA ARG A 15 -3.24 13.45 -2.18
C ARG A 15 -2.12 12.82 -1.36
N HIS A 16 -1.29 13.64 -0.72
CA HIS A 16 -0.23 13.23 0.21
C HIS A 16 0.76 12.15 -0.30
N ARG A 17 0.89 12.00 -1.63
CA ARG A 17 1.90 11.12 -2.22
C ARG A 17 3.27 11.77 -2.08
N LEU A 18 4.27 11.01 -1.66
CA LEU A 18 5.66 11.47 -1.66
C LEU A 18 6.10 11.87 -3.09
N PRO A 19 7.00 12.86 -3.23
CA PRO A 19 7.56 13.22 -4.53
C PRO A 19 8.17 12.01 -5.24
N ALA A 20 8.07 12.00 -6.57
CA ALA A 20 8.74 11.00 -7.38
C ALA A 20 10.25 11.05 -7.12
N ARG A 21 10.84 9.87 -6.89
CA ARG A 21 12.27 9.70 -6.67
C ARG A 21 12.71 8.36 -7.25
N ALA A 22 13.99 8.24 -7.55
CA ALA A 22 14.55 6.94 -7.89
C ALA A 22 14.40 5.96 -6.72
N TYR A 23 14.24 4.69 -7.06
CA TYR A 23 13.96 3.63 -6.11
C TYR A 23 15.26 3.20 -5.42
N PHE A 24 15.37 3.46 -4.11
CA PHE A 24 16.56 3.17 -3.32
C PHE A 24 16.21 2.47 -2.01
N PHE A 25 17.08 1.55 -1.62
CA PHE A 25 17.07 0.89 -0.34
C PHE A 25 18.32 1.30 0.44
N GLY A 26 18.14 1.66 1.71
CA GLY A 26 19.26 1.84 2.62
C GLY A 26 19.79 0.48 3.03
N TYR A 27 21.03 0.17 2.70
CA TYR A 27 21.72 -1.05 3.15
C TYR A 27 22.79 -0.69 4.17
N ASP A 28 23.10 -1.63 5.08
CA ASP A 28 24.17 -1.44 6.07
C ASP A 28 25.58 -1.51 5.47
N SER A 29 25.75 -2.14 4.31
CA SER A 29 27.05 -2.29 3.66
C SER A 29 26.93 -2.39 2.13
N PRO A 30 28.02 -2.09 1.38
CA PRO A 30 28.09 -2.29 -0.07
C PRO A 30 27.83 -3.74 -0.50
N GLU A 31 28.29 -4.72 0.27
CA GLU A 31 28.10 -6.14 0.00
C GLU A 31 26.63 -6.54 0.12
N ALA A 32 25.91 -5.95 1.10
CA ALA A 32 24.47 -6.12 1.22
C ALA A 32 23.72 -5.48 0.04
N ALA A 33 24.14 -4.28 -0.38
CA ALA A 33 23.57 -3.63 -1.56
C ALA A 33 23.81 -4.43 -2.85
N ALA A 34 24.98 -5.07 -2.97
CA ALA A 34 25.35 -5.86 -4.15
C ALA A 34 24.44 -7.06 -4.40
N THR A 35 23.83 -7.65 -3.36
CA THR A 35 22.89 -8.78 -3.55
C THR A 35 21.53 -8.36 -4.08
N ARG A 36 21.22 -7.05 -4.06
CA ARG A 36 19.93 -6.47 -4.50
C ARG A 36 18.72 -7.07 -3.77
N ASP A 37 18.96 -7.69 -2.63
CA ASP A 37 17.90 -8.32 -1.83
C ASP A 37 17.30 -7.25 -0.91
N ARG A 38 16.08 -6.83 -1.23
CA ARG A 38 15.33 -5.83 -0.45
C ARG A 38 15.10 -6.25 1.00
N ALA A 39 15.04 -7.56 1.29
CA ALA A 39 14.85 -8.07 2.64
C ALA A 39 16.03 -7.71 3.57
N ARG A 40 17.20 -7.37 2.99
CA ARG A 40 18.41 -6.96 3.72
C ARG A 40 18.52 -5.45 3.91
N SER A 41 17.54 -4.68 3.45
CA SER A 41 17.55 -3.23 3.60
C SER A 41 16.98 -2.80 4.95
N ARG A 42 17.45 -1.66 5.43
CA ARG A 42 16.99 -1.02 6.66
C ARG A 42 15.51 -0.69 6.56
N GLY A 43 14.75 -1.14 7.57
CA GLY A 43 13.34 -0.78 7.71
C GLY A 43 12.40 -1.42 6.68
N PHE A 44 12.86 -2.44 5.93
CA PHE A 44 11.98 -3.18 5.02
C PHE A 44 11.08 -4.16 5.76
N THR A 45 9.81 -4.21 5.38
CA THR A 45 8.85 -5.21 5.85
C THR A 45 8.05 -5.72 4.66
N ASP A 46 8.07 -7.04 4.46
CA ASP A 46 7.20 -7.71 3.51
C ASP A 46 5.78 -7.82 4.10
N LEU A 47 4.80 -7.36 3.34
CA LEU A 47 3.38 -7.42 3.68
C LEU A 47 2.61 -8.33 2.72
N SER A 48 3.33 -9.06 1.87
CA SER A 48 2.75 -10.11 1.04
C SER A 48 2.16 -11.21 1.91
N GLY A 49 1.03 -11.76 1.50
CA GLY A 49 0.34 -12.80 2.26
C GLY A 49 -1.16 -12.81 2.04
N LEU A 50 -1.88 -13.38 3.00
CA LEU A 50 -3.33 -13.45 2.95
C LEU A 50 -3.96 -12.22 3.59
N TRP A 51 -4.81 -11.55 2.81
CA TRP A 51 -5.56 -10.37 3.23
C TRP A 51 -7.06 -10.68 3.27
N PHE A 52 -7.75 -10.14 4.27
CA PHE A 52 -9.21 -10.13 4.28
C PHE A 52 -9.70 -9.12 3.25
N PHE A 53 -10.56 -9.57 2.35
CA PHE A 53 -11.01 -8.79 1.21
C PHE A 53 -12.50 -9.01 0.93
N ARG A 54 -13.19 -7.92 0.63
CA ARG A 54 -14.58 -7.92 0.20
C ARG A 54 -14.78 -6.93 -0.93
N LEU A 55 -15.37 -7.40 -2.03
CA LEU A 55 -15.76 -6.57 -3.15
C LEU A 55 -17.15 -5.96 -2.88
N PHE A 56 -17.26 -4.66 -3.11
CA PHE A 56 -18.53 -3.93 -3.15
C PHE A 56 -18.73 -3.41 -4.59
N ASP A 57 -19.99 -3.34 -5.03
CA ASP A 57 -20.37 -2.83 -6.35
C ASP A 57 -20.37 -1.29 -6.43
N SER A 58 -20.26 -0.60 -5.29
CA SER A 58 -20.19 0.85 -5.21
C SER A 58 -19.42 1.30 -3.95
N PRO A 59 -18.60 2.37 -4.03
CA PRO A 59 -17.91 2.92 -2.86
C PRO A 59 -18.89 3.41 -1.78
N ARG A 60 -20.13 3.75 -2.15
CA ARG A 60 -21.18 4.17 -1.20
C ARG A 60 -21.63 3.08 -0.24
N ARG A 61 -21.29 1.81 -0.50
CA ARG A 61 -21.58 0.67 0.39
C ARG A 61 -20.46 0.38 1.38
N VAL A 62 -19.37 1.13 1.32
CA VAL A 62 -18.29 1.04 2.32
C VAL A 62 -18.65 1.96 3.49
N HIS A 63 -18.92 1.36 4.65
CA HIS A 63 -19.21 2.07 5.89
C HIS A 63 -17.93 2.31 6.70
N ALA A 64 -17.94 3.31 7.59
CA ALA A 64 -16.76 3.66 8.38
C ALA A 64 -16.26 2.50 9.26
N GLU A 65 -17.16 1.66 9.74
CA GLU A 65 -16.83 0.43 10.48
C GLU A 65 -15.95 -0.54 9.68
N HIS A 66 -16.16 -0.63 8.36
CA HIS A 66 -15.37 -1.48 7.47
C HIS A 66 -13.88 -1.09 7.40
N LEU A 67 -13.56 0.15 7.76
CA LEU A 67 -12.20 0.69 7.73
C LEU A 67 -11.57 0.74 9.12
N ALA A 68 -12.39 0.73 10.18
CA ALA A 68 -11.93 0.88 11.56
C ALA A 68 -11.54 -0.45 12.21
N LEU A 69 -12.10 -1.58 11.73
CA LEU A 69 -11.97 -2.88 12.38
C LEU A 69 -11.52 -3.97 11.39
N PRO A 70 -10.79 -5.00 11.86
CA PRO A 70 -10.55 -6.21 11.07
C PRO A 70 -11.84 -7.01 10.85
N HIS A 71 -11.97 -7.58 9.66
CA HIS A 71 -13.13 -8.37 9.25
C HIS A 71 -12.72 -9.82 8.90
N PRO A 72 -12.50 -10.69 9.91
CA PRO A 72 -12.09 -12.07 9.69
C PRO A 72 -13.16 -12.91 8.96
N GLU A 73 -14.39 -12.43 8.92
CA GLU A 73 -15.52 -13.05 8.21
C GLU A 73 -15.50 -12.84 6.69
N TRP A 74 -14.60 -11.99 6.18
CA TRP A 74 -14.46 -11.77 4.74
C TRP A 74 -13.67 -12.87 4.05
N GLY A 75 -13.74 -12.89 2.72
CA GLY A 75 -12.90 -13.76 1.91
C GLY A 75 -11.41 -13.47 2.13
N ARG A 76 -10.56 -14.48 1.93
CA ARG A 76 -9.11 -14.33 1.97
C ARG A 76 -8.55 -14.37 0.56
N VAL A 77 -7.78 -13.36 0.19
CA VAL A 77 -7.08 -13.29 -1.10
C VAL A 77 -5.57 -13.22 -0.86
N TRP A 78 -4.80 -13.81 -1.76
CA TRP A 78 -3.35 -13.67 -1.74
C TRP A 78 -2.95 -12.34 -2.41
N ASP A 79 -2.18 -11.52 -1.69
CA ASP A 79 -1.53 -10.32 -2.22
C ASP A 79 -0.02 -10.51 -2.24
N SER A 80 0.59 -10.35 -3.42
CA SER A 80 2.03 -10.49 -3.67
C SER A 80 2.79 -9.17 -3.74
N HIS A 81 2.13 -8.02 -3.53
CA HIS A 81 2.72 -6.69 -3.80
C HIS A 81 2.85 -5.78 -2.58
N GLY A 82 2.48 -6.24 -1.39
CA GLY A 82 2.63 -5.48 -0.16
C GLY A 82 4.08 -5.40 0.29
N SER A 83 4.70 -4.22 0.25
CA SER A 83 5.94 -3.98 1.00
C SER A 83 5.99 -2.53 1.47
N VAL A 84 6.45 -2.31 2.71
CA VAL A 84 6.60 -0.97 3.29
C VAL A 84 8.06 -0.74 3.67
N LEU A 85 8.56 0.42 3.25
CA LEU A 85 9.81 1.00 3.72
C LEU A 85 9.48 1.93 4.89
N ARG A 86 9.92 1.57 6.09
CA ARG A 86 9.91 2.49 7.23
C ARG A 86 11.12 3.42 7.09
N VAL A 87 10.85 4.69 6.79
CA VAL A 87 11.86 5.77 6.73
C VAL A 87 12.00 6.46 8.08
#